data_AF-A0A7X0C0H8-F1
#
_entry.id   AF-A0A7X0C0H8-F1
#
_cell.length_a   1.000
_cell.length_b   1.000
_cell.length_c   1.000
_cell.angle_alpha   90.00
_cell.angle_beta   90.00
_cell.angle_gamma   90.00
#
_symmetry.space_group_name_H-M   'P 1'
#
loop_
_entity.id
_entity.type
_entity.pdbx_description
1 polymer ?
#
loop_
_entity_poly.entity_id
_entity_poly.type
_entity_poly.pdbx_seq_one_letter_code
_entity_poly.pdbx_strand_id
1 'polypeptide(L)'
;MPIRHQLLREAAEKEALASTFMKYAKTLADTFHGIPSKPNESETFWKGPAAERYLSNAVRLKREMSELEDSCLATAENLRRRARQLRAEAAQVPDPR
;
A
#
# COMPACT_ATOMS: atom_id res chain seq x y z
N MET A 1 9.64 3.44 -34.85
CA MET A 1 8.46 3.27 -33.97
C MET A 1 8.85 2.93 -32.52
N PRO A 2 9.60 3.76 -31.78
CA PRO A 2 9.96 3.45 -30.40
C PRO A 2 8.96 4.00 -29.37
N ILE A 3 8.35 5.15 -29.64
CA ILE A 3 7.68 5.97 -28.62
C ILE A 3 6.38 5.32 -28.12
N ARG A 4 5.50 4.84 -29.02
CA ARG A 4 4.25 4.15 -28.62
C ARG A 4 4.51 2.90 -27.78
N HIS A 5 5.46 2.06 -28.21
CA HIS A 5 5.86 0.87 -27.45
C HIS A 5 6.52 1.22 -26.11
N GLN A 6 7.31 2.28 -26.05
CA GLN A 6 7.90 2.78 -24.80
C GLN A 6 6.82 3.26 -23.82
N LEU A 7 5.83 4.02 -24.28
CA LEU A 7 4.72 4.49 -23.43
C LEU A 7 3.90 3.32 -22.87
N LEU A 8 3.59 2.33 -23.69
CA LEU A 8 2.86 1.13 -23.25
C LEU A 8 3.68 0.29 -22.26
N ARG A 9 5.00 0.16 -22.48
CA ARG A 9 5.90 -0.52 -21.55
C ARG A 9 5.96 0.21 -20.22
N GLU A 10 6.14 1.53 -20.23
CA GLU A 10 6.16 2.32 -19.00
C GLU A 10 4.83 2.21 -18.25
N ALA A 11 3.70 2.26 -18.95
CA ALA A 11 2.38 2.05 -18.34
C ALA A 11 2.28 0.69 -17.63
N ALA A 12 2.78 -0.38 -18.26
CA ALA A 12 2.80 -1.71 -17.66
C ALA A 12 3.73 -1.77 -16.43
N GLU A 13 4.91 -1.15 -16.49
CA GLU A 13 5.84 -1.06 -15.36
C GLU A 13 5.22 -0.32 -14.16
N LYS A 14 4.50 0.79 -14.40
CA LYS A 14 3.77 1.52 -13.34
C LYS A 14 2.67 0.67 -12.71
N GLU A 15 1.93 -0.12 -13.50
CA GLU A 15 0.90 -1.01 -12.95
C GLU A 15 1.45 -2.20 -12.16
N ALA A 16 2.57 -2.77 -12.63
CA ALA A 16 3.27 -3.80 -11.88
C ALA A 16 3.71 -3.25 -10.52
N LEU A 17 4.29 -2.06 -10.48
CA LEU A 17 4.68 -1.42 -9.22
C LEU A 17 3.47 -1.10 -8.32
N ALA A 18 2.36 -0.62 -8.89
CA ALA A 18 1.12 -0.38 -8.14
C ALA A 18 0.59 -1.67 -7.48
N SER A 19 0.67 -2.79 -8.19
CA SER A 19 0.25 -4.10 -7.69
C SER A 19 1.14 -4.56 -6.52
N THR A 20 2.44 -4.28 -6.58
CA THR A 20 3.38 -4.53 -5.48
C THR A 20 3.02 -3.72 -4.23
N PHE A 21 2.74 -2.41 -4.38
CA PHE A 21 2.31 -1.58 -3.25
C PHE A 21 1.00 -2.05 -2.62
N MET A 22 0.03 -2.47 -3.43
CA MET A 22 -1.21 -3.06 -2.91
C MET A 22 -0.96 -4.37 -2.14
N LYS A 23 -0.05 -5.21 -2.63
CA LYS A 23 0.33 -6.43 -1.92
C LYS A 23 0.94 -6.10 -0.57
N TYR A 24 1.82 -5.11 -0.49
CA TYR A 24 2.42 -4.68 0.77
C TYR A 24 1.39 -4.09 1.73
N ALA A 25 0.48 -3.24 1.27
CA ALA A 25 -0.62 -2.73 2.09
C ALA A 25 -1.41 -3.88 2.73
N LYS A 26 -1.80 -4.88 1.92
CA LYS A 26 -2.48 -6.08 2.42
C LYS A 26 -1.63 -6.87 3.42
N THR A 27 -0.36 -7.13 3.10
CA THR A 27 0.53 -7.88 3.99
C THR A 27 0.75 -7.18 5.32
N LEU A 28 0.80 -5.84 5.35
CA LEU A 28 0.87 -5.07 6.59
C LEU A 28 -0.39 -5.31 7.42
N ALA A 29 -1.57 -5.12 6.85
CA ALA A 29 -2.83 -5.37 7.56
C ALA A 29 -2.90 -6.80 8.13
N ASP A 30 -2.52 -7.80 7.32
CA ASP A 30 -2.55 -9.21 7.71
C ASP A 30 -1.53 -9.54 8.82
N THR A 31 -0.32 -8.95 8.79
CA THR A 31 0.75 -9.25 9.75
C THR A 31 0.44 -8.75 11.16
N PHE A 32 -0.26 -7.62 11.26
CA PHE A 32 -0.62 -7.01 12.55
C PHE A 32 -2.02 -7.43 13.05
N HIS A 33 -2.72 -8.26 12.27
CA HIS A 33 -3.99 -8.81 12.66
C HIS A 33 -3.85 -9.67 13.93
N GLY A 34 -4.72 -9.43 14.92
CA GLY A 34 -4.75 -10.19 16.16
C GLY A 34 -3.78 -9.71 17.24
N ILE A 35 -2.99 -8.66 17.00
CA ILE A 35 -2.19 -8.04 18.06
C ILE A 35 -3.10 -7.22 18.98
N PRO A 36 -3.14 -7.54 20.30
CA PRO A 36 -3.91 -6.77 21.27
C PRO A 36 -3.45 -5.32 21.27
N SER A 37 -4.34 -4.44 20.85
CA SER A 37 -4.08 -3.01 20.69
C SER A 37 -5.15 -2.16 21.37
N LYS A 38 -6.07 -2.81 22.09
CA LYS A 38 -7.05 -2.14 22.96
C LYS A 38 -6.90 -2.62 24.40
N PRO A 39 -7.17 -1.75 25.39
CA PRO A 39 -7.07 -2.11 26.81
C PRO A 39 -7.81 -3.41 27.15
N ASN A 40 -9.05 -3.50 26.68
CA ASN A 40 -9.95 -4.61 26.97
C ASN A 40 -9.52 -5.94 26.33
N GLU A 41 -8.62 -5.92 25.32
CA GLU A 41 -8.18 -7.13 24.61
C GLU A 41 -7.16 -7.93 25.42
N SER A 42 -6.40 -7.31 26.33
CA SER A 42 -5.40 -7.99 27.18
C SER A 42 -5.80 -8.13 28.65
N GLU A 43 -6.72 -7.30 29.14
CA GLU A 43 -7.09 -7.21 30.56
C GLU A 43 -7.56 -8.53 31.19
N THR A 44 -8.12 -9.46 30.42
CA THR A 44 -8.61 -10.75 30.95
C THR A 44 -7.50 -11.72 31.33
N PHE A 45 -6.30 -11.59 30.77
CA PHE A 45 -5.21 -12.56 30.95
C PHE A 45 -3.87 -11.92 31.31
N TRP A 46 -3.71 -10.60 31.11
CA TRP A 46 -2.47 -9.89 31.42
C TRP A 46 -2.74 -8.48 31.96
N LYS A 47 -2.28 -8.23 33.18
CA LYS A 47 -2.49 -6.97 33.92
C LYS A 47 -1.19 -6.41 34.50
N GLY A 48 -1.25 -5.15 34.90
CA GLY A 48 -0.18 -4.44 35.61
C GLY A 48 0.73 -3.62 34.70
N PRO A 49 1.76 -2.97 35.26
CA PRO A 49 2.54 -1.95 34.56
C PRO A 49 3.25 -2.43 33.28
N ALA A 50 3.56 -3.72 33.19
CA ALA A 50 4.13 -4.32 31.99
C ALA A 50 3.12 -4.39 30.83
N ALA A 51 1.87 -4.75 31.14
CA ALA A 51 0.78 -4.80 30.16
C ALA A 51 0.43 -3.38 29.65
N GLU A 52 0.41 -2.39 30.54
CA GLU A 52 0.19 -0.98 30.17
C GLU A 52 1.26 -0.45 29.22
N ARG A 53 2.54 -0.73 29.50
CA ARG A 53 3.66 -0.35 28.61
C ARG A 53 3.57 -1.04 27.25
N TYR A 54 3.22 -2.32 27.23
CA TYR A 54 2.99 -3.05 25.99
C TYR A 54 1.87 -2.42 25.17
N LEU A 55 0.71 -2.16 25.80
CA LEU A 55 -0.46 -1.58 25.14
C LEU A 55 -0.15 -0.22 24.52
N SER A 56 0.56 0.65 25.25
CA SER A 56 0.98 1.95 24.73
C SER A 56 1.83 1.81 23.45
N ASN A 57 2.77 0.87 23.45
CA ASN A 57 3.58 0.58 22.27
C ASN A 57 2.77 -0.06 21.14
N ALA A 58 1.85 -0.97 21.45
CA ALA A 58 1.00 -1.65 20.47
C ALA A 58 0.05 -0.68 19.76
N VAL A 59 -0.55 0.26 20.50
CA VAL A 59 -1.40 1.33 19.95
C VAL A 59 -0.59 2.21 19.00
N ARG A 60 0.61 2.65 19.43
CA ARG A 60 1.48 3.48 18.58
C ARG A 60 1.87 2.74 17.30
N LEU A 61 2.34 1.50 17.43
CA LEU A 61 2.76 0.69 16.29
C LEU A 61 1.61 0.46 15.30
N LYS A 62 0.40 0.16 15.81
CA LYS A 62 -0.78 -0.01 14.96
C LYS A 62 -1.10 1.25 14.15
N ARG A 63 -0.97 2.43 14.76
CA ARG A 63 -1.16 3.71 14.06
C ARG A 63 -0.10 3.90 12.96
N GLU A 64 1.18 3.70 13.28
CA GLU A 64 2.27 3.82 12.31
C GLU A 64 2.09 2.85 11.12
N MET A 65 1.62 1.62 11.39
CA MET A 65 1.34 0.64 10.34
C MET A 65 0.14 1.05 9.47
N SER A 66 -0.91 1.62 10.07
CA SER A 66 -2.05 2.17 9.32
C SER A 66 -1.62 3.31 8.40
N GLU A 67 -0.78 4.22 8.88
CA GLU A 67 -0.25 5.33 8.08
C GLU A 67 0.63 4.82 6.92
N LEU A 68 1.38 3.74 7.13
CA LEU A 68 2.16 3.09 6.09
C LEU A 68 1.28 2.36 5.06
N GLU A 69 0.22 1.69 5.51
CA GLU A 69 -0.79 1.06 4.64
C GLU A 69 -1.43 2.11 3.72
N ASP A 70 -1.92 3.21 4.29
CA ASP A 70 -2.53 4.32 3.57
C ASP A 70 -1.56 4.90 2.52
N SER A 71 -0.30 5.08 2.90
CA SER A 71 0.75 5.56 1.99
C SER A 71 0.99 4.58 0.82
N CYS A 72 0.97 3.28 1.07
CA CYS A 72 1.09 2.26 0.02
C CYS A 72 -0.10 2.32 -0.94
N LEU A 73 -1.33 2.43 -0.40
CA LEU A 73 -2.55 2.51 -1.19
C LEU A 73 -2.59 3.78 -2.05
N ALA A 74 -2.27 4.93 -1.47
CA ALA A 74 -2.20 6.20 -2.19
C ALA A 74 -1.16 6.16 -3.31
N THR A 75 0.02 5.57 -3.05
CA THR A 75 1.07 5.40 -4.07
C THR A 75 0.61 4.49 -5.20
N ALA A 76 -0.03 3.36 -4.89
CA ALA A 76 -0.58 2.45 -5.89
C ALA A 76 -1.63 3.12 -6.77
N GLU A 77 -2.51 3.94 -6.17
CA GLU A 77 -3.52 4.68 -6.93
C GLU A 77 -2.89 5.70 -7.87
N ASN A 78 -1.91 6.47 -7.39
CA ASN A 78 -1.17 7.44 -8.20
C ASN A 78 -0.46 6.78 -9.38
N LEU A 79 0.18 5.63 -9.17
CA LEU A 79 0.82 4.85 -10.22
C LEU A 79 -0.19 4.37 -11.27
N ARG A 80 -1.36 3.89 -10.85
CA ARG A 80 -2.45 3.49 -11.77
C ARG A 80 -3.00 4.66 -12.57
N ARG A 81 -3.19 5.83 -11.94
CA ARG A 81 -3.60 7.06 -12.64
C ARG A 81 -2.59 7.40 -13.74
N ARG A 82 -1.30 7.33 -13.43
CA ARG A 82 -0.21 7.62 -14.37
C ARG A 82 -0.12 6.59 -15.50
N ALA A 83 -0.29 5.31 -15.20
CA ALA A 83 -0.36 4.26 -16.22
C ALA A 83 -1.53 4.47 -17.21
N ARG A 84 -2.69 4.91 -16.72
CA ARG A 84 -3.84 5.27 -17.58
C ARG A 84 -3.53 6.45 -18.49
N GLN A 85 -2.86 7.49 -17.98
CA GLN A 85 -2.42 8.63 -18.77
C GLN A 85 -1.45 8.20 -19.89
N LEU A 86 -0.43 7.39 -19.55
CA LEU A 86 0.53 6.87 -20.53
C LEU A 86 -0.13 6.03 -21.65
N ARG A 87 -1.17 5.25 -21.31
CA ARG A 87 -1.95 4.53 -22.34
C ARG A 87 -2.77 5.46 -23.21
N ALA A 88 -3.38 6.49 -22.63
CA ALA A 88 -4.12 7.49 -23.38
C ALA A 88 -3.20 8.30 -24.32
N GLU A 89 -1.98 8.59 -23.89
CA GLU A 89 -0.95 9.20 -24.73
C GLU A 89 -0.52 8.25 -25.85
N ALA A 90 -0.25 6.98 -25.55
CA ALA A 90 0.11 5.97 -26.54
C ALA A 90 -0.98 5.76 -27.61
N ALA A 91 -2.26 5.96 -27.26
CA ALA A 91 -3.39 5.89 -28.19
C ALA A 91 -3.49 7.09 -29.14
N GLN A 92 -2.88 8.23 -28.77
CA GLN A 92 -2.84 9.44 -29.59
C GLN A 92 -1.63 9.46 -30.55
N VAL A 93 -0.65 8.59 -30.35
CA VAL A 93 0.50 8.45 -31.26
C VAL A 93 0.02 7.73 -32.54
N PRO A 94 0.09 8.36 -33.72
CA PRO A 94 -0.30 7.74 -34.97
C PRO A 94 0.50 6.47 -35.26
N ASP A 95 -0.14 5.45 -35.82
CA ASP A 95 0.52 4.25 -36.35
C ASP A 95 1.01 4.54 -37.78
N PRO A 96 2.33 4.63 -38.06
CA PRO A 96 2.81 4.52 -39.42
C PRO A 96 2.43 3.15 -39.98
N ARG A 97 1.57 3.17 -41.00
CA ARG A 97 1.36 2.04 -41.90
C ARG A 97 2.65 1.69 -42.64
#